data_AF-A0A1E5NCG1-F1
#
_entry.id   AF-A0A1E5NCG1-F1
#
_cell.length_a   1.000
_cell.length_b   1.000
_cell.length_c   1.000
_cell.angle_alpha   90.00
_cell.angle_beta   90.00
_cell.angle_gamma   90.00
#
_symmetry.space_group_name_H-M   'P 1'
#
loop_
_entity.id
_entity.type
_entity.pdbx_description
1 polymer ?
#
loop_
_entity_poly.entity_id
_entity_poly.type
_entity_poly.pdbx_seq_one_letter_code
_entity_poly.pdbx_strand_id
1 'polypeptide(L)'
;MFSLRNELKKRDFETLDLFTISFSLFKHNFANFIILSLICCLPLILTAIYFPINTFDPEKLKTYEDLINWFKNDVTIGFYVNIFLSLLLDTISAISVSLLVERLIYGNIKSATWAIIRSFKFLLPTIFTTFIYFILVFLGATFFIVPGIAFIVFFVFIKNICALRHTWGIDALKYSFYLVKPKFFKTLFLLGFIFLFQQVFAMTIFPASTENREGLLSYFIAMIVLYIFNTYFQIIITLFFLNRDYVSSNMIEDDDDEYNNNNEEENDENNIEK
;
A
#
# COMPACT_ATOMS: atom_id res chain seq x y z
N MET A 1 -3.51 16.83 17.70
CA MET A 1 -2.68 15.96 16.83
C MET A 1 -1.18 16.06 17.08
N PHE A 2 -0.63 17.10 17.74
CA PHE A 2 0.77 17.10 18.20
C PHE A 2 1.12 15.89 19.10
N SER A 3 0.15 15.33 19.82
CA SER A 3 0.32 14.09 20.60
C SER A 3 0.63 12.88 19.73
N LEU A 4 0.01 12.75 18.55
CA LEU A 4 0.15 11.56 17.70
C LEU A 4 1.55 11.43 17.12
N ARG A 5 2.20 12.55 16.77
CA ARG A 5 3.62 12.57 16.35
C ARG A 5 4.53 12.04 17.46
N ASN A 6 4.29 12.47 18.69
CA ASN A 6 5.09 12.04 19.84
C ASN A 6 4.82 10.57 20.17
N GLU A 7 3.60 10.09 20.00
CA GLU A 7 3.25 8.67 20.15
C GLU A 7 3.90 7.80 19.07
N LEU A 8 3.92 8.25 17.81
CA LEU A 8 4.58 7.55 16.69
C LEU A 8 6.08 7.31 16.92
N LYS A 9 6.73 8.20 17.66
CA LYS A 9 8.16 8.17 17.99
C LYS A 9 8.49 7.29 19.20
N LYS A 10 7.55 7.10 20.13
CA LYS A 10 7.80 6.50 21.45
C LYS A 10 7.68 4.98 21.48
N ARG A 11 6.81 4.40 20.64
CA ARG A 11 6.58 2.94 20.64
C ARG A 11 6.11 2.43 19.29
N ASP A 12 6.41 1.17 19.00
CA ASP A 12 5.74 0.44 17.92
C ASP A 12 4.25 0.29 18.26
N PHE A 13 3.35 0.77 17.40
CA PHE A 13 1.91 0.64 17.59
C PHE A 13 1.45 -0.79 17.41
N GLU A 14 0.67 -1.32 18.35
CA GLU A 14 0.04 -2.64 18.21
C GLU A 14 -0.95 -2.68 17.04
N THR A 15 -1.36 -3.89 16.62
CA THR A 15 -2.30 -4.03 15.49
C THR A 15 -3.60 -3.27 15.77
N LEU A 16 -4.16 -3.38 16.99
CA LEU A 16 -5.37 -2.66 17.38
C LEU A 16 -5.19 -1.13 17.42
N ASP A 17 -4.02 -0.65 17.86
CA ASP A 17 -3.66 0.76 17.83
C ASP A 17 -3.68 1.28 16.38
N LEU A 18 -3.10 0.52 15.44
CA LEU A 18 -3.10 0.87 14.02
C LEU A 18 -4.53 1.02 13.48
N PHE A 19 -5.43 0.06 13.74
CA PHE A 19 -6.82 0.16 13.29
C PHE A 19 -7.54 1.37 13.92
N THR A 20 -7.36 1.59 15.21
CA THR A 20 -8.04 2.65 15.96
C THR A 20 -7.59 4.03 15.52
N ILE A 21 -6.28 4.24 15.42
CA ILE A 21 -5.70 5.51 14.99
C ILE A 21 -6.01 5.77 13.52
N SER A 22 -5.90 4.76 12.65
CA SER A 22 -6.26 4.90 11.24
C SER A 22 -7.75 5.23 11.06
N PHE A 23 -8.63 4.67 11.90
CA PHE A 23 -10.05 5.04 11.88
C PHE A 23 -10.27 6.49 12.33
N SER A 24 -9.54 6.94 13.35
CA SER A 24 -9.55 8.34 13.77
C SER A 24 -9.08 9.28 12.66
N LEU A 25 -7.99 8.94 11.96
CA LEU A 25 -7.48 9.70 10.81
C LEU A 25 -8.48 9.73 9.66
N PHE A 26 -9.09 8.57 9.35
CA PHE A 26 -10.13 8.45 8.33
C PHE A 26 -11.33 9.33 8.68
N LYS A 27 -11.83 9.29 9.92
CA LYS A 27 -12.95 10.12 10.39
C LYS A 27 -12.61 11.60 10.33
N HIS A 28 -11.41 11.99 10.74
CA HIS A 28 -10.99 13.39 10.78
C HIS A 28 -10.91 14.02 9.39
N ASN A 29 -10.54 13.25 8.36
CA ASN A 29 -10.43 13.72 6.98
C ASN A 29 -11.36 12.97 6.01
N PHE A 30 -12.54 12.56 6.50
CA PHE A 30 -13.45 11.62 5.84
C PHE A 30 -13.80 12.04 4.41
N ALA A 31 -14.23 13.29 4.23
CA ALA A 31 -14.63 13.80 2.92
C ALA A 31 -13.52 13.68 1.87
N ASN A 32 -12.28 14.01 2.23
CA ASN A 32 -11.15 13.92 1.30
C ASN A 32 -10.80 12.48 0.94
N PHE A 33 -10.88 11.54 1.88
CA PHE A 33 -10.65 10.12 1.59
C PHE A 33 -11.76 9.52 0.73
N ILE A 34 -13.03 9.88 0.97
CA ILE A 34 -14.15 9.44 0.13
C ILE A 34 -14.04 10.01 -1.28
N ILE A 35 -13.77 11.31 -1.43
CA ILE A 35 -13.58 11.95 -2.74
C ILE A 35 -12.43 11.28 -3.49
N LEU A 36 -11.30 11.03 -2.83
CA LEU A 36 -10.16 10.33 -3.42
C LEU A 36 -10.55 8.93 -3.89
N SER A 37 -11.23 8.16 -3.03
CA SER A 37 -11.70 6.82 -3.34
C SER A 37 -12.62 6.82 -4.57
N LEU A 38 -13.60 7.72 -4.62
CA LEU A 38 -14.54 7.83 -5.74
C LEU A 38 -13.86 8.25 -7.05
N ILE A 39 -12.94 9.22 -7.01
CA ILE A 39 -12.21 9.67 -8.21
C ILE A 39 -11.37 8.53 -8.79
N CYS A 40 -10.72 7.72 -7.96
CA CYS A 40 -9.94 6.57 -8.42
C CYS A 40 -10.81 5.37 -8.81
N CYS A 41 -11.97 5.18 -8.17
CA CYS A 41 -12.82 4.03 -8.36
C CYS A 41 -13.74 4.14 -9.59
N LEU A 42 -14.36 5.31 -9.81
CA LEU A 42 -15.36 5.48 -10.86
C LEU A 42 -14.84 5.14 -12.26
N PRO A 43 -13.65 5.58 -12.69
CA PRO A 43 -13.11 5.18 -13.98
C PRO A 43 -12.95 3.67 -14.12
N LEU A 44 -12.51 2.98 -13.05
CA LEU A 44 -12.33 1.53 -13.05
C LEU A 44 -13.65 0.77 -13.14
N ILE A 45 -14.68 1.23 -12.42
CA ILE A 45 -16.01 0.63 -12.55
C ILE A 45 -16.55 0.82 -13.96
N LEU A 46 -16.44 2.03 -14.52
CA LEU A 46 -16.94 2.31 -15.87
C LEU A 46 -16.20 1.48 -16.92
N THR A 47 -14.87 1.38 -16.86
CA THR A 47 -14.14 0.54 -17.82
C THR A 47 -14.45 -0.94 -17.66
N ALA A 48 -14.69 -1.42 -16.44
CA ALA A 48 -15.11 -2.81 -16.24
C ALA A 48 -16.50 -3.11 -16.84
N ILE A 49 -17.42 -2.13 -16.83
CA ILE A 49 -18.76 -2.28 -17.42
C ILE A 49 -18.72 -2.17 -18.95
N TYR A 50 -18.03 -1.17 -19.50
CA TYR A 50 -18.00 -0.93 -20.95
C TYR A 50 -17.03 -1.84 -21.70
N PHE A 51 -15.98 -2.31 -21.02
CA PHE A 51 -14.98 -3.22 -21.55
C PHE A 51 -14.86 -4.42 -20.62
N PRO A 52 -15.88 -5.30 -20.57
CA PRO A 52 -15.85 -6.45 -19.70
C PRO A 52 -14.65 -7.32 -20.05
N ILE A 53 -13.91 -7.69 -19.01
CA ILE A 53 -12.82 -8.63 -19.14
C ILE A 53 -13.48 -10.01 -19.23
N ASN A 54 -13.27 -10.72 -20.33
CA ASN A 54 -13.58 -12.15 -20.36
C ASN A 54 -12.75 -12.81 -19.26
N THR A 55 -13.43 -13.29 -18.21
CA THR A 55 -12.77 -13.84 -17.04
C THR A 55 -11.81 -14.94 -17.45
N PHE A 56 -10.57 -14.84 -17.00
CA PHE A 56 -9.59 -15.92 -17.10
C PHE A 56 -10.17 -17.15 -16.40
N ASP A 57 -10.56 -18.15 -17.17
CA ASP A 57 -11.15 -19.39 -16.66
C ASP A 57 -10.05 -20.45 -16.57
N PRO A 58 -9.49 -20.69 -15.36
CA PRO A 58 -8.40 -21.64 -15.19
C PRO A 58 -8.81 -23.08 -15.52
N GLU A 59 -10.12 -23.40 -15.52
CA GLU A 59 -10.60 -24.75 -15.85
C GLU A 59 -10.54 -25.03 -17.36
N LYS A 60 -10.54 -23.97 -18.19
CA LYS A 60 -10.44 -24.05 -19.66
C LYS A 60 -8.99 -24.10 -20.17
N LEU A 61 -8.01 -23.84 -19.31
CA LEU A 61 -6.60 -23.73 -19.68
C LEU A 61 -5.80 -24.92 -19.12
N LYS A 62 -5.87 -26.06 -19.82
CA LYS A 62 -5.13 -27.28 -19.41
C LYS A 62 -3.79 -27.40 -20.11
N THR A 63 -3.64 -26.75 -21.27
CA THR A 63 -2.46 -26.84 -22.12
C THR A 63 -1.86 -25.47 -22.38
N TYR A 64 -0.55 -25.42 -22.67
CA TYR A 64 0.13 -24.20 -23.11
C TYR A 64 -0.49 -23.61 -24.40
N GLU A 65 -1.00 -24.45 -25.30
CA GLU A 65 -1.71 -24.01 -26.51
C GLU A 65 -3.03 -23.30 -26.18
N ASP A 66 -3.77 -23.76 -25.17
CA ASP A 66 -5.00 -23.12 -24.72
C ASP A 66 -4.71 -21.70 -24.20
N LEU A 67 -3.57 -21.52 -23.52
CA LEU A 67 -3.14 -20.22 -23.01
C LEU A 67 -2.77 -19.25 -24.14
N ILE A 68 -2.06 -19.74 -25.17
CA ILE A 68 -1.78 -18.94 -26.37
C ILE A 68 -3.09 -18.58 -27.09
N ASN A 69 -4.01 -19.52 -27.21
CA ASN A 69 -5.29 -19.31 -27.89
C ASN A 69 -6.16 -18.30 -27.14
N TRP A 70 -6.19 -18.36 -25.81
CA TRP A 70 -6.84 -17.35 -24.98
C TRP A 70 -6.22 -15.96 -25.18
N PHE A 71 -4.88 -15.86 -25.16
CA PHE A 71 -4.19 -14.59 -25.41
C PHE A 71 -4.45 -14.00 -26.80
N LYS A 72 -4.65 -14.86 -27.82
CA LYS A 72 -4.91 -14.41 -29.19
C LYS A 72 -6.38 -14.06 -29.44
N ASN A 73 -7.30 -14.80 -28.84
CA ASN A 73 -8.70 -14.77 -29.23
C ASN A 73 -9.61 -14.09 -28.17
N ASP A 74 -9.28 -14.23 -26.89
CA ASP A 74 -10.15 -13.79 -25.78
C ASP A 74 -9.66 -12.52 -25.08
N VAL A 75 -8.36 -12.22 -25.16
CA VAL A 75 -7.80 -10.98 -24.62
C VAL A 75 -8.16 -9.81 -25.52
N THR A 76 -9.27 -9.15 -25.18
CA THR A 76 -9.74 -7.94 -25.87
C THR A 76 -8.91 -6.72 -25.48
N ILE A 77 -9.02 -5.64 -26.27
CA ILE A 77 -8.49 -4.31 -25.92
C ILE A 77 -8.92 -3.90 -24.49
N GLY A 78 -10.11 -4.33 -24.07
CA GLY A 78 -10.64 -4.10 -22.73
C GLY A 78 -9.75 -4.61 -21.60
N PHE A 79 -9.12 -5.77 -21.77
CA PHE A 79 -8.19 -6.32 -20.78
C PHE A 79 -6.99 -5.39 -20.56
N TYR A 80 -6.35 -4.95 -21.64
CA TYR A 80 -5.18 -4.07 -21.57
C TYR A 80 -5.54 -2.70 -20.98
N VAL A 81 -6.68 -2.12 -21.39
CA VAL A 81 -7.16 -0.84 -20.87
C VAL A 81 -7.43 -0.95 -19.37
N ASN A 82 -8.14 -1.98 -18.91
CA ASN A 82 -8.45 -2.15 -17.49
C ASN A 82 -7.19 -2.38 -16.65
N ILE A 83 -6.25 -3.22 -17.09
CA ILE A 83 -5.00 -3.46 -16.35
C ILE A 83 -4.17 -2.18 -16.24
N PHE A 84 -3.97 -1.49 -17.35
CA PHE A 84 -3.18 -0.26 -17.36
C PHE A 84 -3.82 0.82 -16.48
N LEU A 85 -5.14 0.98 -16.58
CA LEU A 85 -5.87 1.96 -15.79
C LEU A 85 -5.88 1.61 -14.31
N SER A 86 -6.05 0.34 -13.94
CA SER A 86 -5.97 -0.14 -12.54
C SER A 86 -4.59 0.15 -11.97
N LEU A 87 -3.53 -0.25 -12.68
CA LEU A 87 -2.16 -0.02 -12.22
C LEU A 87 -1.90 1.47 -11.95
N LEU A 88 -2.35 2.34 -12.86
CA LEU A 88 -2.17 3.78 -12.76
C LEU A 88 -2.98 4.36 -11.58
N LEU A 89 -4.28 4.06 -11.50
CA LEU A 89 -5.18 4.61 -10.48
C LEU A 89 -4.89 4.05 -9.09
N ASP A 90 -4.52 2.78 -8.96
CA ASP A 90 -4.09 2.19 -7.69
C ASP A 90 -2.80 2.82 -7.18
N THR A 91 -1.88 3.16 -8.09
CA THR A 91 -0.65 3.85 -7.73
C THR A 91 -0.92 5.29 -7.30
N ILE A 92 -1.76 6.03 -8.03
CA ILE A 92 -2.21 7.37 -7.64
C ILE A 92 -2.88 7.32 -6.27
N SER A 93 -3.82 6.40 -6.07
CA SER A 93 -4.57 6.22 -4.82
C SER A 93 -3.62 6.02 -3.64
N ALA A 94 -2.70 5.06 -3.73
CA ALA A 94 -1.76 4.74 -2.66
C ALA A 94 -0.82 5.92 -2.32
N ILE A 95 -0.30 6.63 -3.32
CA ILE A 95 0.55 7.82 -3.12
C ILE A 95 -0.25 8.95 -2.49
N SER A 96 -1.46 9.23 -3.01
CA SER A 96 -2.31 10.30 -2.50
C SER A 96 -2.77 10.05 -1.06
N VAL A 97 -3.16 8.82 -0.71
CA VAL A 97 -3.45 8.44 0.67
C VAL A 97 -2.22 8.64 1.54
N SER A 98 -1.05 8.20 1.09
CA SER A 98 0.19 8.35 1.85
C SER A 98 0.50 9.80 2.18
N LEU A 99 0.38 10.70 1.19
CA LEU A 99 0.58 12.13 1.36
C LEU A 99 -0.45 12.78 2.29
N LEU A 100 -1.73 12.38 2.19
CA LEU A 100 -2.77 12.90 3.07
C LEU A 100 -2.54 12.48 4.52
N VAL A 101 -2.25 11.20 4.76
CA VAL A 101 -2.01 10.66 6.11
C VAL A 101 -0.80 11.34 6.76
N GLU A 102 0.32 11.46 6.05
CA GLU A 102 1.50 12.17 6.57
C GLU A 102 1.15 13.61 6.96
N ARG A 103 0.45 14.34 6.07
CA ARG A 103 0.05 15.73 6.33
C ARG A 103 -0.90 15.87 7.51
N LEU A 104 -1.83 14.94 7.68
CA LEU A 104 -2.72 14.88 8.85
C LEU A 104 -1.96 14.66 10.15
N ILE A 105 -0.96 13.78 10.16
CA ILE A 105 -0.09 13.56 11.33
C ILE A 105 0.63 14.86 11.72
N TYR A 106 1.06 15.65 10.72
CA TYR A 106 1.64 16.99 10.94
C TYR A 106 0.61 18.09 11.23
N GLY A 107 -0.67 17.74 11.43
CA GLY A 107 -1.75 18.71 11.73
C GLY A 107 -2.15 19.59 10.56
N ASN A 108 -1.68 19.31 9.34
CA ASN A 108 -1.94 20.11 8.15
C ASN A 108 -2.96 19.39 7.25
N ILE A 109 -4.23 19.77 7.35
CA ILE A 109 -5.27 19.19 6.49
C ILE A 109 -5.09 19.71 5.06
N LYS A 110 -5.01 18.78 4.09
CA LYS A 110 -4.94 19.07 2.65
C LYS A 110 -6.11 18.41 1.93
N SER A 111 -6.50 19.00 0.80
CA SER A 111 -7.59 18.49 -0.03
C SER A 111 -7.19 17.26 -0.85
N ALA A 112 -8.17 16.45 -1.22
CA ALA A 112 -7.98 15.29 -2.11
C ALA A 112 -7.35 15.70 -3.44
N THR A 113 -7.82 16.79 -4.06
CA THR A 113 -7.30 17.32 -5.32
C THR A 113 -5.82 17.66 -5.24
N TRP A 114 -5.38 18.27 -4.12
CA TRP A 114 -3.97 18.56 -3.91
C TRP A 114 -3.13 17.28 -3.87
N ALA A 115 -3.61 16.25 -3.18
CA ALA A 115 -2.90 14.97 -3.06
C ALA A 115 -2.83 14.21 -4.39
N ILE A 116 -3.87 14.31 -5.23
CA ILE A 116 -3.90 13.72 -6.58
C ILE A 116 -2.92 14.45 -7.50
N ILE A 117 -2.98 15.78 -7.56
CA ILE A 117 -2.05 16.56 -8.40
C ILE A 117 -0.60 16.28 -7.97
N ARG A 118 -0.35 16.20 -6.66
CA ARG A 118 0.99 15.93 -6.14
C ARG A 118 1.46 14.50 -6.42
N SER A 119 0.56 13.52 -6.52
CA SER A 119 0.94 12.12 -6.77
C SER A 119 1.56 11.91 -8.15
N PHE A 120 1.17 12.70 -9.16
CA PHE A 120 1.76 12.64 -10.50
C PHE A 120 3.28 12.85 -10.51
N LYS A 121 3.84 13.63 -9.56
CA LYS A 121 5.29 13.81 -9.42
C LYS A 121 6.01 12.50 -9.06
N PHE A 122 5.35 11.62 -8.32
CA PHE A 122 5.91 10.36 -7.82
C PHE A 122 5.41 9.13 -8.60
N LEU A 123 4.52 9.34 -9.57
CA LEU A 123 3.88 8.27 -10.33
C LEU A 123 4.92 7.44 -11.09
N LEU A 124 5.75 8.08 -11.93
CA LEU A 124 6.73 7.38 -12.75
C LEU A 124 7.79 6.62 -11.90
N PRO A 125 8.43 7.22 -10.88
CA PRO A 125 9.33 6.48 -9.98
C PRO A 125 8.66 5.30 -9.28
N THR A 126 7.40 5.45 -8.86
CA THR A 126 6.66 4.40 -8.16
C THR A 126 6.30 3.25 -9.10
N ILE A 127 5.85 3.55 -10.33
CA ILE A 127 5.57 2.53 -11.35
C ILE A 127 6.84 1.75 -11.69
N PHE A 128 7.96 2.44 -11.92
CA PHE A 128 9.24 1.79 -12.19
C PHE A 128 9.67 0.85 -11.05
N THR A 129 9.53 1.30 -9.80
CA THR A 129 9.86 0.46 -8.63
C THR A 129 8.90 -0.72 -8.49
N THR A 130 7.61 -0.49 -8.75
CA THR A 130 6.58 -1.53 -8.73
C THR A 130 6.84 -2.60 -9.81
N PHE A 131 7.40 -2.21 -10.97
CA PHE A 131 7.79 -3.16 -12.01
C PHE A 131 8.94 -4.08 -11.55
N ILE A 132 9.98 -3.54 -10.91
CA ILE A 132 11.07 -4.35 -10.33
C ILE A 132 10.51 -5.30 -9.26
N TYR A 133 9.62 -4.78 -8.40
CA TYR A 133 8.92 -5.58 -7.41
C TYR A 133 8.15 -6.75 -8.03
N PHE A 134 7.39 -6.52 -9.11
CA PHE A 134 6.67 -7.60 -9.79
C PHE A 134 7.59 -8.67 -10.34
N ILE A 135 8.75 -8.31 -10.90
CA ILE A 135 9.73 -9.29 -11.37
C ILE A 135 10.23 -10.16 -10.20
N LEU A 136 10.56 -9.56 -9.07
CA LEU A 136 11.02 -10.29 -7.89
C LEU A 136 9.96 -11.24 -7.32
N VAL A 137 8.72 -10.75 -7.19
CA VAL A 137 7.59 -11.59 -6.72
C VAL A 137 7.30 -12.71 -7.70
N PHE A 138 7.30 -12.43 -9.01
CA PHE A 138 7.08 -13.43 -10.05
C PHE A 138 8.15 -14.53 -10.02
N LEU A 139 9.43 -14.15 -9.95
CA LEU A 139 10.53 -15.10 -9.80
C LEU A 139 10.39 -15.91 -8.50
N GLY A 140 10.10 -15.25 -7.38
CA GLY A 140 9.85 -15.90 -6.09
C GLY A 140 8.76 -16.96 -6.20
N ALA A 141 7.57 -16.58 -6.69
CA ALA A 141 6.43 -17.46 -6.83
C ALA A 141 6.65 -18.61 -7.84
N THR A 142 7.45 -18.38 -8.89
CA THR A 142 7.78 -19.40 -9.90
C THR A 142 8.65 -20.51 -9.33
N PHE A 143 9.66 -20.17 -8.52
CA PHE A 143 10.50 -21.18 -7.89
C PHE A 143 9.78 -21.85 -6.72
N PHE A 144 9.14 -21.07 -5.85
CA PHE A 144 8.41 -21.59 -4.69
C PHE A 144 7.35 -20.57 -4.21
N ILE A 145 6.15 -21.05 -3.88
CA ILE A 145 5.05 -20.19 -3.40
C ILE A 145 5.45 -19.38 -2.16
N VAL A 146 6.18 -19.99 -1.22
CA VAL A 146 6.58 -19.37 0.06
C VAL A 146 7.49 -18.14 -0.12
N PRO A 147 8.62 -18.21 -0.87
CA PRO A 147 9.41 -17.04 -1.25
C PRO A 147 8.61 -15.93 -1.95
N GLY A 148 7.67 -16.27 -2.83
CA GLY A 148 6.79 -15.28 -3.46
C GLY A 148 5.98 -14.48 -2.43
N ILE A 149 5.34 -15.17 -1.49
CA ILE A 149 4.60 -14.55 -0.38
C ILE A 149 5.54 -13.72 0.51
N ALA A 150 6.73 -14.22 0.83
CA ALA A 150 7.70 -13.49 1.64
C ALA A 150 8.10 -12.16 1.00
N PHE A 151 8.34 -12.12 -0.32
CA PHE A 151 8.63 -10.88 -1.03
C PHE A 151 7.47 -9.89 -1.00
N ILE A 152 6.21 -10.36 -1.11
CA ILE A 152 5.04 -9.48 -0.96
C ILE A 152 5.06 -8.78 0.41
N VAL A 153 5.36 -9.53 1.47
CA VAL A 153 5.42 -8.98 2.84
C VAL A 153 6.59 -8.01 3.00
N PHE A 154 7.81 -8.39 2.60
CA PHE A 154 9.00 -7.54 2.74
C PHE A 154 8.90 -6.21 2.00
N PHE A 155 8.16 -6.19 0.90
CA PHE A 155 8.08 -5.07 -0.03
C PHE A 155 6.76 -4.29 0.05
N VAL A 156 5.98 -4.49 1.12
CA VAL A 156 4.68 -3.84 1.32
C VAL A 156 4.75 -2.30 1.30
N PHE A 157 5.87 -1.70 1.71
CA PHE A 157 5.98 -0.26 1.88
C PHE A 157 6.52 0.50 0.68
N ILE A 158 6.83 -0.16 -0.44
CA ILE A 158 7.45 0.50 -1.61
C ILE A 158 6.70 1.75 -2.04
N LYS A 159 5.37 1.67 -2.19
CA LYS A 159 4.56 2.80 -2.65
C LYS A 159 4.65 3.99 -1.67
N ASN A 160 4.68 3.71 -0.38
CA ASN A 160 4.76 4.71 0.68
C ASN A 160 6.15 5.34 0.71
N ILE A 161 7.20 4.53 0.56
CA ILE A 161 8.59 4.97 0.52
C ILE A 161 8.85 5.90 -0.67
N CYS A 162 8.41 5.51 -1.87
CA CYS A 162 8.53 6.34 -3.06
C CYS A 162 7.78 7.67 -2.93
N ALA A 163 6.62 7.66 -2.26
CA ALA A 163 5.82 8.87 -2.02
C ALA A 163 6.46 9.81 -0.98
N LEU A 164 6.94 9.27 0.14
CA LEU A 164 7.23 10.05 1.36
C LEU A 164 8.72 10.24 1.66
N ARG A 165 9.60 9.39 1.12
CA ARG A 165 11.05 9.44 1.37
C ARG A 165 11.87 9.76 0.12
N HIS A 166 11.22 9.95 -1.03
CA HIS A 166 11.84 10.32 -2.31
C HIS A 166 12.93 9.35 -2.80
N THR A 167 12.95 8.11 -2.28
CA THR A 167 13.80 7.01 -2.74
C THR A 167 13.02 6.12 -3.71
N TRP A 168 13.69 5.57 -4.72
CA TRP A 168 13.05 4.79 -5.79
C TRP A 168 13.95 3.64 -6.25
N GLY A 169 13.38 2.70 -6.99
CA GLY A 169 14.10 1.52 -7.50
C GLY A 169 14.56 0.57 -6.40
N ILE A 170 15.81 0.11 -6.50
CA ILE A 170 16.39 -0.88 -5.59
C ILE A 170 16.53 -0.33 -4.16
N ASP A 171 16.79 0.96 -4.01
CA ASP A 171 16.97 1.54 -2.68
C ASP A 171 15.65 1.60 -1.89
N ALA A 172 14.53 1.84 -2.58
CA ALA A 172 13.20 1.74 -1.98
C ALA A 172 12.87 0.30 -1.55
N LEU A 173 13.26 -0.70 -2.34
CA LEU A 173 13.12 -2.12 -2.01
C LEU A 173 13.93 -2.51 -0.77
N LYS A 174 15.21 -2.12 -0.73
CA LYS A 174 16.10 -2.34 0.42
C LYS A 174 15.54 -1.69 1.68
N TYR A 175 15.03 -0.46 1.55
CA TYR A 175 14.48 0.27 2.69
C TYR A 175 13.20 -0.40 3.22
N SER A 176 12.30 -0.85 2.33
CA SER A 176 11.12 -1.62 2.74
C SER A 176 11.52 -2.91 3.46
N PHE A 177 12.50 -3.64 2.92
CA PHE A 177 13.00 -4.87 3.53
C PHE A 177 13.53 -4.63 4.95
N TYR A 178 14.35 -3.59 5.14
CA TYR A 178 14.91 -3.23 6.44
C TYR A 178 13.80 -2.91 7.46
N LEU A 179 12.80 -2.12 7.08
CA LEU A 179 11.68 -1.76 7.96
C LEU A 179 10.81 -2.95 8.36
N VAL A 180 10.61 -3.92 7.45
CA VAL A 180 9.71 -5.07 7.64
C VAL A 180 10.40 -6.25 8.33
N LYS A 181 11.69 -6.51 8.04
CA LYS A 181 12.43 -7.68 8.56
C LYS A 181 12.22 -7.97 10.05
N PRO A 182 12.36 -7.01 10.99
CA PRO A 182 12.21 -7.29 12.42
C PRO A 182 10.75 -7.54 12.85
N LYS A 183 9.76 -7.20 12.02
CA LYS A 183 8.32 -7.35 12.32
C LYS A 183 7.59 -8.14 11.24
N PHE A 184 8.28 -9.05 10.57
CA PHE A 184 7.77 -9.80 9.42
C PHE A 184 6.40 -10.43 9.67
N PHE A 185 6.24 -11.17 10.77
CA PHE A 185 4.97 -11.84 11.09
C PHE A 185 3.84 -10.86 11.33
N LYS A 186 4.10 -9.72 11.98
CA LYS A 186 3.09 -8.69 12.19
C LYS A 186 2.61 -8.10 10.85
N THR A 187 3.55 -7.81 9.95
CA THR A 187 3.23 -7.36 8.60
C THR A 187 2.47 -8.42 7.82
N LEU A 188 2.86 -9.69 7.92
CA LEU A 188 2.17 -10.83 7.31
C LEU A 188 0.73 -10.95 7.82
N PHE A 189 0.49 -10.88 9.13
CA PHE A 189 -0.85 -10.95 9.71
C PHE A 189 -1.71 -9.75 9.28
N LEU A 190 -1.14 -8.54 9.26
CA LEU A 190 -1.84 -7.35 8.80
C LEU A 190 -2.28 -7.48 7.34
N LEU A 191 -1.37 -7.88 6.46
CA LEU A 191 -1.66 -8.10 5.04
C LEU A 191 -2.62 -9.25 4.82
N GLY A 192 -2.44 -10.35 5.55
CA GLY A 192 -3.32 -11.52 5.51
C GLY A 192 -4.74 -11.15 5.90
N PHE A 193 -4.91 -10.35 6.96
CA PHE A 193 -6.22 -9.84 7.35
C PHE A 193 -6.87 -8.97 6.26
N ILE A 194 -6.12 -8.02 5.68
CA ILE A 194 -6.63 -7.15 4.61
C ILE A 194 -7.04 -7.98 3.39
N PHE A 195 -6.20 -8.93 2.98
CA PHE A 195 -6.48 -9.82 1.86
C PHE A 195 -7.72 -10.68 2.12
N LEU A 196 -7.81 -11.34 3.28
CA LEU A 196 -8.97 -12.16 3.65
C LEU A 196 -10.25 -11.32 3.69
N PHE A 197 -10.21 -10.12 4.26
CA PHE A 197 -11.36 -9.22 4.27
C PHE A 197 -11.84 -8.90 2.85
N GLN A 198 -10.93 -8.53 1.96
CA GLN A 198 -11.26 -8.22 0.57
C GLN A 198 -11.85 -9.43 -0.16
N GLN A 199 -11.31 -10.64 0.06
CA GLN A 199 -11.83 -11.87 -0.54
C GLN A 199 -13.22 -12.23 -0.02
N VAL A 200 -13.44 -12.18 1.30
CA VAL A 200 -14.76 -12.47 1.89
C VAL A 200 -15.79 -11.44 1.42
N PHE A 201 -15.43 -10.15 1.37
CA PHE A 201 -16.30 -9.11 0.83
C PHE A 201 -16.65 -9.37 -0.64
N ALA A 202 -15.65 -9.74 -1.44
CA ALA A 202 -15.85 -10.06 -2.85
C ALA A 202 -16.80 -11.25 -3.05
N MET A 203 -16.55 -12.35 -2.34
CA MET A 203 -17.37 -13.57 -2.44
C MET A 203 -18.81 -13.37 -1.95
N THR A 204 -19.03 -12.48 -0.98
CA THR A 204 -20.37 -12.26 -0.40
C THR A 204 -21.23 -11.31 -1.23
N ILE A 205 -20.63 -10.31 -1.88
CA ILE A 205 -21.39 -9.24 -2.55
C ILE A 205 -21.38 -9.35 -4.10
N PHE A 206 -20.33 -9.93 -4.71
CA PHE A 206 -20.29 -10.13 -6.17
C PHE A 206 -21.11 -11.29 -6.78
N PRO A 207 -21.83 -12.17 -6.06
CA PRO A 207 -22.68 -13.19 -6.71
C PRO A 207 -23.88 -12.64 -7.50
N ALA A 208 -24.12 -11.32 -7.52
CA ALA A 208 -25.21 -10.73 -8.27
C ALA A 208 -24.92 -10.76 -9.78
N SER A 209 -25.80 -11.40 -10.56
CA SER A 209 -25.67 -11.48 -12.03
C SER A 209 -25.55 -10.08 -12.65
N THR A 210 -24.44 -9.76 -13.30
CA THR A 210 -24.26 -8.47 -14.00
C THR A 210 -25.14 -8.33 -15.24
N GLU A 211 -25.84 -9.41 -15.63
CA GLU A 211 -26.74 -9.47 -16.78
C GLU A 211 -28.05 -8.70 -16.58
N ASN A 212 -28.48 -8.51 -15.32
CA ASN A 212 -29.71 -7.80 -14.98
C ASN A 212 -29.40 -6.41 -14.42
N ARG A 213 -30.30 -5.44 -14.67
CA ARG A 213 -30.15 -4.04 -14.19
C ARG A 213 -29.94 -3.94 -12.68
N GLU A 214 -30.66 -4.75 -11.91
CA GLU A 214 -30.53 -4.78 -10.45
C GLU A 214 -29.17 -5.33 -10.02
N GLY A 215 -28.69 -6.38 -10.70
CA GLY A 215 -27.37 -6.96 -10.44
C GLY A 215 -26.24 -6.00 -10.81
N LEU A 216 -26.34 -5.29 -11.94
CA LEU A 216 -25.39 -4.23 -12.31
C LEU A 216 -25.35 -3.10 -11.27
N LEU A 217 -26.51 -2.68 -10.75
CA LEU A 217 -26.58 -1.67 -9.69
C LEU A 217 -25.91 -2.18 -8.40
N SER A 218 -26.18 -3.43 -8.00
CA SER A 218 -25.53 -4.02 -6.83
C SER A 218 -24.01 -4.14 -7.00
N TYR A 219 -23.53 -4.52 -8.18
CA TYR A 219 -22.10 -4.56 -8.50
C TYR A 219 -21.46 -3.17 -8.38
N PHE A 220 -22.12 -2.15 -8.94
CA PHE A 220 -21.66 -0.76 -8.89
C PHE A 220 -21.52 -0.28 -7.42
N ILE A 221 -22.53 -0.52 -6.59
CA ILE A 221 -22.51 -0.14 -5.17
C ILE A 221 -21.44 -0.94 -4.41
N ALA A 222 -21.35 -2.25 -4.65
CA ALA A 222 -20.37 -3.14 -4.01
C ALA A 222 -18.94 -2.68 -4.28
N MET A 223 -18.64 -2.32 -5.53
CA MET A 223 -17.34 -1.79 -5.92
C MET A 223 -17.03 -0.49 -5.18
N ILE A 224 -17.95 0.48 -5.14
CA ILE A 224 -17.73 1.72 -4.38
C ILE A 224 -17.37 1.42 -2.92
N VAL A 225 -18.14 0.54 -2.27
CA VAL A 225 -17.90 0.17 -0.87
C VAL A 225 -16.54 -0.51 -0.71
N LEU A 226 -16.18 -1.44 -1.60
CA LEU A 226 -14.88 -2.11 -1.59
C LEU A 226 -13.72 -1.12 -1.73
N TYR A 227 -13.84 -0.12 -2.62
CA TYR A 227 -12.80 0.89 -2.80
C TYR A 227 -12.68 1.84 -1.59
N ILE A 228 -13.77 2.13 -0.89
CA ILE A 228 -13.73 2.88 0.37
C ILE A 228 -12.94 2.09 1.43
N PHE A 229 -13.21 0.79 1.56
CA PHE A 229 -12.44 -0.08 2.44
C PHE A 229 -10.97 -0.18 2.01
N ASN A 230 -10.69 -0.26 0.70
CA ASN A 230 -9.34 -0.26 0.17
C ASN A 230 -8.58 1.02 0.57
N THR A 231 -9.22 2.19 0.44
CA THR A 231 -8.65 3.46 0.91
C THR A 231 -8.38 3.43 2.42
N TYR A 232 -9.30 2.87 3.21
CA TYR A 232 -9.09 2.70 4.66
C TYR A 232 -7.89 1.78 4.97
N PHE A 233 -7.74 0.66 4.28
CA PHE A 233 -6.58 -0.22 4.44
C PHE A 233 -5.27 0.44 4.01
N GLN A 234 -5.29 1.26 2.96
CA GLN A 234 -4.12 2.06 2.58
C GLN A 234 -3.72 3.04 3.70
N ILE A 235 -4.69 3.67 4.40
CA ILE A 235 -4.40 4.52 5.57
C ILE A 235 -3.70 3.71 6.67
N ILE A 236 -4.14 2.47 6.93
CA ILE A 236 -3.50 1.58 7.89
C ILE A 236 -2.06 1.26 7.49
N ILE A 237 -1.83 0.89 6.22
CA ILE A 237 -0.49 0.58 5.72
C ILE A 237 0.41 1.82 5.78
N THR A 238 -0.09 3.01 5.45
CA THR A 238 0.67 4.26 5.60
C THR A 238 1.00 4.58 7.04
N LEU A 239 0.04 4.44 7.96
CA LEU A 239 0.29 4.68 9.37
C LEU A 239 1.33 3.71 9.92
N PHE A 240 1.22 2.43 9.54
CA PHE A 240 2.18 1.40 9.93
C PHE A 240 3.58 1.70 9.38
N PHE A 241 3.67 2.11 8.12
CA PHE A 241 4.92 2.58 7.52
C PHE A 241 5.53 3.74 8.33
N LEU A 242 4.76 4.80 8.58
CA LEU A 242 5.24 5.99 9.27
C LEU A 242 5.68 5.67 10.70
N ASN A 243 4.92 4.85 11.44
CA ASN A 243 5.33 4.43 12.78
C ASN A 243 6.66 3.67 12.76
N ARG A 244 6.82 2.73 11.83
CA ARG A 244 8.07 1.96 11.69
C ARG A 244 9.25 2.85 11.30
N ASP A 245 9.02 3.77 10.37
CA ASP A 245 10.02 4.74 9.92
C ASP A 245 10.49 5.63 11.09
N TYR A 246 9.57 6.23 11.85
CA TYR A 246 9.92 7.07 13.00
C TYR A 246 10.61 6.32 14.14
N VAL A 247 10.13 5.12 14.49
CA VAL A 247 10.76 4.31 15.55
C VAL A 247 12.16 3.89 15.14
N SER A 248 12.34 3.50 13.87
CA SER A 248 13.64 3.09 13.37
C SER A 248 14.65 4.25 13.28
N SER A 249 14.19 5.46 12.97
CA SER A 249 15.08 6.64 12.92
C SER A 249 15.53 7.08 14.31
N ASN A 250 14.63 7.06 15.30
CA ASN A 250 14.99 7.43 16.68
C ASN A 250 15.98 6.45 17.30
N MET A 251 15.86 5.13 17.04
CA MET A 251 16.83 4.16 17.57
C MET A 251 18.26 4.41 17.08
N ILE A 252 18.42 4.96 15.86
CA ILE A 252 19.73 5.31 15.31
C ILE A 252 20.27 6.58 15.98
N GLU A 253 19.41 7.58 16.24
CA GLU A 253 19.80 8.80 16.96
C GLU A 253 20.20 8.51 18.42
N ASP A 254 19.48 7.65 19.12
CA ASP A 254 19.78 7.28 20.52
C ASP A 254 21.09 6.47 20.62
N ASP A 255 21.38 5.57 19.67
CA ASP A 255 22.64 4.81 19.63
C ASP A 255 23.85 5.74 19.35
N ASP A 256 23.72 6.72 18.45
CA ASP A 256 24.80 7.68 18.14
C ASP A 256 25.09 8.66 19.32
N ASP A 257 24.07 9.03 20.09
CA ASP A 257 24.22 9.89 21.27
C ASP A 257 24.83 9.14 22.48
N GLU A 258 24.53 7.85 22.65
CA GLU A 258 25.13 7.00 23.71
C GLU A 258 26.63 6.74 23.43
N TYR A 259 27.04 6.62 22.17
CA TYR A 259 28.44 6.51 21.78
C TYR A 259 29.23 7.83 21.95
N ASN A 260 28.60 8.99 21.76
CA ASN A 260 29.26 10.27 21.97
C ASN A 260 29.44 10.61 23.46
N ASN A 261 28.47 10.31 24.31
CA ASN A 261 28.60 10.54 25.75
C ASN A 261 29.68 9.65 26.40
N ASN A 262 29.81 8.38 25.98
CA ASN A 262 30.84 7.49 26.50
C ASN A 262 32.26 7.93 26.09
N ASN A 263 32.42 8.59 24.93
CA ASN A 263 33.70 9.13 24.49
C ASN A 263 34.06 10.47 25.16
N GLU A 264 33.09 11.23 25.66
CA GLU A 264 33.33 12.45 26.45
C GLU A 264 33.70 12.10 27.90
N GLU A 265 33.06 11.10 28.51
CA GLU A 265 33.40 10.65 29.87
C GLU A 265 34.80 9.99 29.96
N GLU A 266 35.23 9.21 28.96
CA GLU A 266 36.60 8.64 28.93
C GLU A 266 37.71 9.69 28.70
N ASN A 267 37.37 10.86 28.12
CA ASN A 267 38.34 11.94 27.89
C ASN A 267 38.49 12.89 29.08
N ASP A 268 37.50 12.96 29.97
CA ASP A 268 37.58 13.75 31.20
C ASP A 268 38.28 12.99 32.35
N GLU A 269 38.19 11.65 32.42
CA GLU A 269 38.95 10.89 33.43
C GLU A 269 40.47 10.88 33.17
N ASN A 270 40.91 11.09 31.92
CA ASN A 270 42.33 11.14 31.57
C ASN A 270 43.01 12.50 31.78
N ASN A 271 42.27 13.54 32.21
CA ASN A 271 42.81 14.89 32.42
C ASN A 271 42.95 15.30 33.90
N ILE A 272 42.73 14.39 34.86
CA ILE A 272 42.84 14.70 36.31
C ILE A 272 44.20 14.28 36.91
N GLU A 273 45.05 13.54 36.19
CA GLU A 273 46.44 13.29 36.62
C GLU A 273 47.46 13.99 35.71
N LYS A 274 47.76 15.26 36.00
CA LYS A 274 49.05 15.89 35.70
C LYS A 274 49.32 17.12 36.57
#